data_AF-A0A927XTK7-F1
#
_entry.id   AF-A0A927XTK7-F1
#
_cell.length_a   1.000
_cell.length_b   1.000
_cell.length_c   1.000
_cell.angle_alpha   90.00
_cell.angle_beta   90.00
_cell.angle_gamma   90.00
#
_symmetry.space_group_name_H-M   'P 1'
#
loop_
_entity.id
_entity.type
_entity.pdbx_description
1 polymer ?
#
loop_
_entity_poly.entity_id
_entity_poly.type
_entity_poly.pdbx_seq_one_letter_code
_entity_poly.pdbx_strand_id
1 'polypeptide(L)'
;MKKLPLLALLLCMALTLTACFRADIGEYYETAQLYLGRGDYAYAADLFAQLGEYEDAADYALYAAALQALREDKYDLARANLEAVNPFKSSGRYLMYLDALAAEEDGEMEAALELYEKLGTFARADEQAMRLRREIPEAAIQEGRALMNQGEYEAARELFLSLEGYGASKTLADSCTTALNKAAYKEADDLAKSGDLLAAMEAFTALGDTLGAAKRAQECLAAIHAELDKQYAAVTLATAPALIEAYALLEEDETAQTRMAELTARFGSNLLLLTTENPLVALGSYPQAESGGEQPVLWRVIHKEGSLLTLLSEKVLDASPEAASIPVAFDEGEAVGEVMLPAMADLAGRTELLCTATAYALAQGAPETEGAAAYWLRDSLENGLHPIISASGAMALPEEGMTPGVRPMLSFDLEKITFTAGSGTAEDPFCIQ
;
A
#
# COMPACT_ATOMS: atom_id res chain seq x y z
N MET A 1 -41.61 -90.74 75.62
CA MET A 1 -42.37 -89.63 75.03
C MET A 1 -42.40 -88.51 76.07
N LYS A 2 -41.91 -87.28 75.92
CA LYS A 2 -41.51 -86.44 74.78
C LYS A 2 -40.37 -85.53 75.26
N LYS A 3 -39.33 -85.36 74.42
CA LYS A 3 -38.37 -84.25 74.49
C LYS A 3 -39.09 -83.02 73.93
N LEU A 4 -39.27 -81.95 74.70
CA LEU A 4 -39.46 -80.53 74.31
C LEU A 4 -40.09 -79.80 75.50
N PRO A 5 -39.32 -78.98 76.24
CA PRO A 5 -39.63 -77.55 76.19
C PRO A 5 -38.41 -76.62 76.19
N LEU A 6 -37.18 -77.15 76.16
CA LEU A 6 -35.96 -76.31 76.19
C LEU A 6 -35.73 -75.55 74.87
N LEU A 7 -36.26 -76.03 73.75
CA LEU A 7 -36.14 -75.37 72.45
C LEU A 7 -37.10 -74.18 72.27
N ALA A 8 -38.22 -74.15 73.02
CA ALA A 8 -39.19 -73.04 72.94
C ALA A 8 -38.73 -71.81 73.73
N LEU A 9 -37.94 -72.00 74.79
CA LEU A 9 -37.39 -70.89 75.59
C LEU A 9 -36.20 -70.19 74.89
N LEU A 10 -35.39 -70.94 74.15
CA LEU A 10 -34.30 -70.40 73.33
C LEU A 10 -34.79 -69.69 72.06
N LEU A 11 -35.93 -70.11 71.50
CA LEU A 11 -36.57 -69.41 70.37
C LEU A 11 -37.18 -68.07 70.80
N CYS A 12 -37.68 -67.95 72.04
CA CYS A 12 -38.19 -66.69 72.58
C CYS A 12 -37.09 -65.71 73.04
N MET A 13 -35.89 -66.17 73.41
CA MET A 13 -34.73 -65.29 73.65
C MET A 13 -34.02 -64.85 72.35
N ALA A 14 -34.11 -65.63 71.27
CA ALA A 14 -33.62 -65.21 69.96
C ALA A 14 -34.56 -64.21 69.23
N LEU A 15 -35.83 -64.12 69.66
CA LEU A 15 -36.82 -63.18 69.12
C LEU A 15 -37.06 -61.93 69.99
N THR A 16 -36.33 -61.78 71.10
CA THR A 16 -36.38 -60.57 71.96
C THR A 16 -35.06 -59.79 71.95
N LEU A 17 -34.09 -60.20 71.14
CA LEU A 17 -32.83 -59.49 70.87
C LEU A 17 -32.79 -58.78 69.49
N THR A 18 -33.95 -58.64 68.85
CA THR A 18 -34.16 -57.79 67.66
C THR A 18 -35.25 -56.75 67.94
N ALA A 19 -35.19 -56.10 69.10
CA ALA A 19 -36.16 -55.10 69.55
C ALA A 19 -35.53 -53.77 70.00
N CYS A 20 -34.28 -53.50 69.60
CA CYS A 20 -33.67 -52.17 69.59
C CYS A 20 -32.88 -52.05 68.28
N PHE A 21 -33.05 -50.94 67.55
CA PHE A 21 -32.60 -50.69 66.16
C PHE A 21 -33.46 -51.28 65.04
N ARG A 22 -34.76 -50.99 65.05
CA ARG A 22 -35.37 -50.45 63.83
C ARG A 22 -35.65 -48.98 64.10
N ALA A 23 -34.60 -48.16 64.06
CA ALA A 23 -34.84 -46.80 63.61
C ALA A 23 -35.38 -46.95 62.19
N ASP A 24 -36.49 -46.29 61.90
CA ASP A 24 -37.05 -46.33 60.56
C ASP A 24 -35.95 -45.83 59.61
N ILE A 25 -35.60 -46.59 58.58
CA ILE A 25 -34.52 -46.22 57.66
C ILE A 25 -34.83 -44.85 57.01
N GLY A 26 -36.11 -44.52 56.89
CA GLY A 26 -36.61 -43.19 56.52
C GLY A 26 -36.32 -42.09 57.56
N GLU A 27 -36.43 -42.37 58.86
CA GLU A 27 -36.10 -41.41 59.94
C GLU A 27 -34.59 -41.06 59.95
N TYR A 28 -33.73 -42.05 59.65
CA TYR A 28 -32.29 -41.80 59.48
C TYR A 28 -31.99 -40.95 58.23
N TYR A 29 -32.70 -41.19 57.14
CA TYR A 29 -32.58 -40.41 55.91
C TYR A 29 -33.03 -38.95 56.09
N GLU A 30 -34.16 -38.72 56.75
CA GLU A 30 -34.62 -37.37 57.13
C GLU A 30 -33.62 -36.66 58.05
N THR A 31 -33.04 -37.40 59.00
CA THR A 31 -31.99 -36.88 59.88
C THR A 31 -30.75 -36.46 59.10
N ALA A 32 -30.29 -37.27 58.14
CA ALA A 32 -29.15 -36.94 57.29
C ALA A 32 -29.39 -35.68 56.45
N GLN A 33 -30.60 -35.54 55.88
CA GLN A 33 -31.02 -34.32 55.16
C GLN A 33 -31.07 -33.09 56.07
N LEU A 34 -31.49 -33.23 57.33
CA LEU A 34 -31.49 -32.14 58.32
C LEU A 34 -30.07 -31.63 58.58
N TYR A 35 -29.11 -32.53 58.77
CA TYR A 35 -27.70 -32.15 58.96
C TYR A 35 -27.12 -31.51 57.69
N LEU A 36 -27.43 -32.03 56.50
CA LEU A 36 -27.05 -31.41 55.23
C LEU A 36 -27.58 -29.97 55.12
N GLY A 37 -28.87 -29.75 55.44
CA GLY A 37 -29.50 -28.43 55.39
C GLY A 37 -28.97 -27.43 56.42
N ARG A 38 -28.53 -27.92 57.58
CA ARG A 38 -27.81 -27.12 58.60
C ARG A 38 -26.36 -26.82 58.21
N GLY A 39 -25.86 -27.51 57.19
CA GLY A 39 -24.47 -27.43 56.83
C GLY A 39 -23.57 -28.21 57.77
N ASP A 40 -23.96 -29.33 58.33
CA ASP A 40 -23.02 -30.28 58.94
C ASP A 40 -22.71 -31.36 57.91
N TYR A 41 -21.87 -31.00 56.94
CA TYR A 41 -21.66 -31.81 55.73
C TYR A 41 -20.88 -33.10 56.02
N ALA A 42 -19.89 -33.04 56.93
CA ALA A 42 -19.17 -34.22 57.37
C ALA A 42 -20.11 -35.25 58.02
N TYR A 43 -20.93 -34.81 58.99
CA TYR A 43 -21.85 -35.71 59.68
C TYR A 43 -22.99 -36.20 58.77
N ALA A 44 -23.48 -35.34 57.88
CA ALA A 44 -24.46 -35.74 56.87
C ALA A 44 -23.90 -36.82 55.92
N ALA A 45 -22.66 -36.67 55.45
CA ALA A 45 -22.00 -37.65 54.59
C ALA A 45 -21.90 -39.03 55.28
N ASP A 46 -21.51 -39.07 56.56
CA ASP A 46 -21.42 -40.30 57.34
C ASP A 46 -22.78 -40.98 57.55
N LEU A 47 -23.84 -40.20 57.80
CA LEU A 47 -25.19 -40.73 57.94
C LEU A 47 -25.74 -41.27 56.62
N PHE A 48 -25.53 -40.55 55.51
CA PHE A 48 -25.93 -41.01 54.18
C PHE A 48 -25.14 -42.26 53.74
N ALA A 49 -23.86 -42.37 54.08
CA ALA A 49 -23.06 -43.56 53.79
C ALA A 49 -23.58 -44.81 54.55
N GLN A 50 -24.07 -44.66 55.78
CA GLN A 50 -24.66 -45.75 56.57
C GLN A 50 -25.97 -46.29 55.98
N LEU A 51 -26.68 -45.48 55.19
CA LEU A 51 -27.93 -45.86 54.52
C LEU A 51 -27.72 -46.69 53.25
N GLY A 52 -26.50 -46.73 52.70
CA GLY A 52 -26.14 -47.56 51.54
C GLY A 52 -26.95 -47.19 50.29
N GLU A 53 -27.60 -48.19 49.65
CA GLU A 53 -28.41 -48.01 48.44
C GLU A 53 -29.85 -47.55 48.71
N TYR A 54 -30.15 -47.06 49.92
CA TYR A 54 -31.46 -46.51 50.23
C TYR A 54 -31.69 -45.18 49.50
N GLU A 55 -32.64 -45.15 48.57
CA GLU A 55 -32.98 -43.97 47.75
C GLU A 55 -31.73 -43.40 47.03
N ASP A 56 -31.46 -42.10 47.18
CA ASP A 56 -30.32 -41.37 46.65
C ASP A 56 -29.25 -41.12 47.74
N ALA A 57 -29.22 -41.93 48.81
CA ALA A 57 -28.29 -41.74 49.93
C ALA A 57 -26.82 -41.82 49.50
N ALA A 58 -26.45 -42.72 48.59
CA ALA A 58 -25.08 -42.78 48.07
C ALA A 58 -24.67 -41.46 47.34
N ASP A 59 -25.57 -40.88 46.55
CA ASP A 59 -25.34 -39.60 45.87
C ASP A 59 -25.28 -38.44 46.87
N TYR A 60 -26.14 -38.44 47.89
CA TYR A 60 -26.08 -37.47 48.98
C TYR A 60 -24.81 -37.59 49.83
N ALA A 61 -24.27 -38.79 50.05
CA ALA A 61 -23.02 -38.99 50.78
C ALA A 61 -21.85 -38.32 50.05
N LEU A 62 -21.73 -38.57 48.74
CA LEU A 62 -20.71 -37.94 47.89
C LEU A 62 -20.94 -36.43 47.75
N TYR A 63 -22.18 -35.99 47.58
CA TYR A 63 -22.52 -34.56 47.51
C TYR A 63 -22.19 -33.84 48.83
N ALA A 64 -22.53 -34.40 49.99
CA ALA A 64 -22.18 -33.84 51.29
C ALA A 64 -20.65 -33.83 51.50
N ALA A 65 -19.94 -34.91 51.15
CA ALA A 65 -18.49 -34.97 51.20
C ALA A 65 -17.83 -33.91 50.30
N ALA A 66 -18.39 -33.64 49.12
CA ALA A 66 -17.94 -32.55 48.26
C ALA A 66 -18.11 -31.17 48.91
N LEU A 67 -19.27 -30.89 49.50
CA LEU A 67 -19.49 -29.60 50.17
C LEU A 67 -18.60 -29.42 51.41
N GLN A 68 -18.28 -30.50 52.11
CA GLN A 68 -17.29 -30.49 53.19
C GLN A 68 -15.90 -30.18 52.63
N ALA A 69 -15.50 -30.85 51.54
CA ALA A 69 -14.21 -30.59 50.90
C ALA A 69 -14.08 -29.14 50.40
N LEU A 70 -15.15 -28.53 49.87
CA LEU A 70 -15.18 -27.12 49.50
C LEU A 70 -14.91 -26.18 50.67
N ARG A 71 -15.47 -26.45 51.86
CA ARG A 71 -15.22 -25.62 53.05
C ARG A 71 -13.81 -25.73 53.60
N GLU A 72 -13.16 -26.85 53.30
CA GLU A 72 -11.78 -27.13 53.71
C GLU A 72 -10.79 -26.73 52.60
N ASP A 73 -11.25 -26.04 51.56
CA ASP A 73 -10.47 -25.64 50.37
C ASP A 73 -9.76 -26.80 49.67
N LYS A 74 -10.33 -28.02 49.77
CA LYS A 74 -9.83 -29.24 49.11
C LYS A 74 -10.48 -29.37 47.74
N TYR A 75 -10.17 -28.46 46.83
CA TYR A 75 -10.86 -28.31 45.54
C TYR A 75 -10.79 -29.55 44.65
N ASP A 76 -9.65 -30.26 44.61
CA ASP A 76 -9.53 -31.52 43.83
C ASP A 76 -10.48 -32.60 44.34
N LEU A 77 -10.56 -32.77 45.67
CA LEU A 77 -11.45 -33.75 46.30
C LEU A 77 -12.93 -33.35 46.11
N ALA A 78 -13.23 -32.06 46.24
CA ALA A 78 -14.55 -31.52 45.97
C ALA A 78 -14.96 -31.79 44.52
N ARG A 79 -14.10 -31.46 43.55
CA ARG A 79 -14.33 -31.69 42.12
C ARG A 79 -14.60 -33.16 41.83
N ALA A 80 -13.73 -34.06 42.28
CA ALA A 80 -13.89 -35.50 42.05
C ALA A 80 -15.24 -36.02 42.59
N ASN A 81 -15.63 -35.61 43.80
CA ASN A 81 -16.91 -36.00 44.39
C ASN A 81 -18.11 -35.39 43.65
N LEU A 82 -18.01 -34.15 43.17
CA LEU A 82 -19.08 -33.47 42.42
C LEU A 82 -19.25 -34.04 41.01
N GLU A 83 -18.16 -34.36 40.33
CA GLU A 83 -18.17 -35.02 39.02
C GLU A 83 -18.82 -36.39 39.10
N ALA A 84 -18.51 -37.16 40.15
CA ALA A 84 -19.07 -38.50 40.37
C ALA A 84 -20.61 -38.50 40.51
N VAL A 85 -21.20 -37.39 40.97
CA VAL A 85 -22.65 -37.27 41.17
C VAL A 85 -23.34 -36.34 40.17
N ASN A 86 -22.63 -35.69 39.25
CA ASN A 86 -23.22 -34.72 38.32
C ASN A 86 -24.27 -35.39 37.40
N PRO A 87 -25.52 -34.89 37.25
CA PRO A 87 -26.07 -33.58 37.66
C PRO A 87 -26.95 -33.58 38.91
N PHE A 88 -26.58 -34.36 39.93
CA PHE A 88 -27.31 -34.40 41.20
C PHE A 88 -27.27 -33.04 41.92
N LYS A 89 -28.46 -32.52 42.27
CA LYS A 89 -28.63 -31.24 42.97
C LYS A 89 -27.90 -30.08 42.27
N SER A 90 -27.05 -29.35 42.99
CA SER A 90 -26.28 -28.21 42.45
C SER A 90 -24.84 -28.59 42.09
N SER A 91 -24.54 -29.88 41.89
CA SER A 91 -23.18 -30.34 41.58
C SER A 91 -22.57 -29.62 40.38
N GLY A 92 -23.30 -29.49 39.27
CA GLY A 92 -22.85 -28.72 38.10
C GLY A 92 -22.57 -27.23 38.39
N ARG A 93 -23.30 -26.58 39.30
CA ARG A 93 -23.04 -25.19 39.70
C ARG A 93 -21.79 -25.07 40.58
N TYR A 94 -21.55 -26.04 41.45
CA TYR A 94 -20.31 -26.09 42.23
C TYR A 94 -19.09 -26.39 41.36
N LEU A 95 -19.23 -27.25 40.33
CA LEU A 95 -18.17 -27.47 39.35
C LEU A 95 -17.82 -26.18 38.60
N MET A 96 -18.83 -25.44 38.12
CA MET A 96 -18.60 -24.13 37.49
C MET A 96 -18.00 -23.08 38.45
N TYR A 97 -18.32 -23.15 39.75
CA TYR A 97 -17.70 -22.30 40.77
C TYR A 97 -16.23 -22.66 41.02
N LEU A 98 -15.90 -23.96 41.02
CA LEU A 98 -14.51 -24.43 41.08
C LEU A 98 -13.72 -24.05 39.83
N ASP A 99 -14.35 -24.06 38.65
CA ASP A 99 -13.73 -23.56 37.41
C ASP A 99 -13.44 -22.06 37.50
N ALA A 100 -14.35 -21.27 38.09
CA ALA A 100 -14.15 -19.84 38.29
C ALA A 100 -12.98 -19.54 39.25
N LEU A 101 -12.86 -20.30 40.35
CA LEU A 101 -11.75 -20.18 41.30
C LEU A 101 -10.41 -20.54 40.65
N ALA A 102 -10.37 -21.62 39.87
CA ALA A 102 -9.17 -22.03 39.15
C ALA A 102 -8.74 -20.95 38.14
N ALA A 103 -9.69 -20.37 37.39
CA ALA A 103 -9.41 -19.27 36.47
C ALA A 103 -8.85 -18.03 37.18
N GLU A 104 -9.34 -17.67 38.38
CA GLU A 104 -8.73 -16.57 39.16
C GLU A 104 -7.31 -16.90 39.61
N GLU A 105 -7.05 -18.13 40.06
CA GLU A 105 -5.72 -18.58 40.51
C GLU A 105 -4.71 -18.57 39.36
N ASP A 106 -5.15 -18.95 38.16
CA ASP A 106 -4.35 -18.92 36.93
C ASP A 106 -4.17 -17.51 36.34
N GLY A 107 -4.85 -16.51 36.91
CA GLY A 107 -4.80 -15.11 36.46
C GLY A 107 -5.73 -14.78 35.28
N GLU A 108 -6.60 -15.71 34.89
CA GLU A 108 -7.60 -15.56 33.82
C GLU A 108 -8.85 -14.81 34.33
N MET A 109 -8.65 -13.56 34.76
CA MET A 109 -9.67 -12.77 35.46
C MET A 109 -10.97 -12.58 34.66
N GLU A 110 -10.88 -12.41 33.34
CA GLU A 110 -12.05 -12.28 32.46
C GLU A 110 -12.84 -13.60 32.36
N ALA A 111 -12.15 -14.73 32.29
CA ALA A 111 -12.78 -16.05 32.26
C ALA A 111 -13.46 -16.35 33.60
N ALA A 112 -12.78 -16.02 34.72
CA ALA A 112 -13.35 -16.12 36.05
C ALA A 112 -14.61 -15.25 36.19
N LEU A 113 -14.55 -13.99 35.74
CA LEU A 113 -15.70 -13.08 35.76
C LEU A 113 -16.89 -13.66 34.98
N GLU A 114 -16.68 -14.20 33.78
CA GLU A 114 -17.75 -14.81 32.98
C GLU A 114 -18.41 -15.98 33.72
N LEU A 115 -17.61 -16.83 34.37
CA LEU A 115 -18.11 -17.96 35.15
C LEU A 115 -18.90 -17.50 36.39
N TYR A 116 -18.41 -16.50 37.13
CA TYR A 116 -19.14 -15.92 38.26
C TYR A 116 -20.45 -15.24 37.84
N GLU A 117 -20.48 -14.56 36.69
CA GLU A 117 -21.71 -13.96 36.16
C GLU A 117 -22.75 -15.01 35.79
N LYS A 118 -22.32 -16.12 35.17
CA LYS A 118 -23.20 -17.27 34.89
C LYS A 118 -23.76 -17.91 36.16
N LEU A 119 -23.01 -17.89 37.26
CA LEU A 119 -23.46 -18.45 38.55
C LEU A 119 -24.51 -17.58 39.24
N GLY A 120 -24.50 -16.27 39.00
CA GLY A 120 -25.39 -15.30 39.64
C GLY A 120 -25.12 -15.25 41.15
N THR A 121 -26.16 -15.32 41.98
CA THR A 121 -26.03 -15.23 43.45
C THR A 121 -25.56 -16.52 44.14
N PHE A 122 -25.23 -17.56 43.38
CA PHE A 122 -24.80 -18.83 43.94
C PHE A 122 -23.40 -18.75 44.52
N ALA A 123 -23.22 -19.29 45.73
CA ALA A 123 -21.94 -19.27 46.43
C ALA A 123 -21.30 -17.86 46.51
N ARG A 124 -22.12 -16.80 46.51
CA ARG A 124 -21.68 -15.39 46.51
C ARG A 124 -20.83 -15.03 45.27
N ALA A 125 -21.05 -15.73 44.16
CA ALA A 125 -20.40 -15.44 42.88
C ALA A 125 -20.69 -14.02 42.38
N ASP A 126 -21.86 -13.46 42.70
CA ASP A 126 -22.22 -12.07 42.42
C ASP A 126 -21.27 -11.06 43.10
N GLU A 127 -20.85 -11.33 44.34
CA GLU A 127 -19.86 -10.49 45.02
C GLU A 127 -18.47 -10.59 44.36
N GLN A 128 -18.07 -11.79 43.94
CA GLN A 128 -16.79 -11.98 43.22
C GLN A 128 -16.80 -11.30 41.85
N ALA A 129 -17.89 -11.45 41.09
CA ALA A 129 -18.09 -10.76 39.82
C ALA A 129 -18.05 -9.23 39.99
N MET A 130 -18.68 -8.68 41.04
CA MET A 130 -18.62 -7.24 41.33
C MET A 130 -17.19 -6.76 41.65
N ARG A 131 -16.39 -7.57 42.36
CA ARG A 131 -14.99 -7.26 42.62
C ARG A 131 -14.18 -7.22 41.33
N LEU A 132 -14.24 -8.28 40.52
CA LEU A 132 -13.49 -8.39 39.27
C LEU A 132 -13.86 -7.31 38.26
N ARG A 133 -15.16 -6.95 38.16
CA ARG A 133 -15.64 -5.83 37.33
C ARG A 133 -15.00 -4.48 37.66
N ARG A 134 -14.45 -4.32 38.87
CA ARG A 134 -13.72 -3.13 39.26
C ARG A 134 -12.22 -3.32 39.06
N GLU A 135 -11.67 -4.45 39.50
CA GLU A 135 -10.22 -4.68 39.51
C GLU A 135 -9.62 -4.81 38.11
N ILE A 136 -10.28 -5.53 37.20
CA ILE A 136 -9.81 -5.74 35.82
C ILE A 136 -9.57 -4.40 35.10
N PRO A 137 -10.57 -3.51 34.94
CA PRO A 137 -10.36 -2.25 34.25
C PRO A 137 -9.47 -1.26 35.03
N GLU A 138 -9.43 -1.32 36.37
CA GLU A 138 -8.48 -0.51 37.16
C GLU A 138 -7.02 -0.93 36.89
N ALA A 139 -6.74 -2.22 36.78
CA ALA A 139 -5.41 -2.74 36.43
C ALA A 139 -4.99 -2.29 35.03
N ALA A 140 -5.87 -2.42 34.04
CA ALA A 140 -5.65 -1.93 32.68
C ALA A 140 -5.38 -0.41 32.64
N ILE A 141 -6.06 0.38 33.48
CA ILE A 141 -5.77 1.82 33.60
C ILE A 141 -4.35 2.08 34.12
N GLN A 142 -3.88 1.30 35.10
CA GLN A 142 -2.51 1.47 35.63
C GLN A 142 -1.45 1.08 34.60
N GLU A 143 -1.68 -0.01 33.86
CA GLU A 143 -0.82 -0.41 32.74
C GLU A 143 -0.76 0.68 31.68
N GLY A 144 -1.90 1.21 31.24
CA GLY A 144 -1.94 2.30 30.27
C GLY A 144 -1.17 3.54 30.74
N ARG A 145 -1.21 3.86 32.04
CA ARG A 145 -0.40 4.95 32.61
C ARG A 145 1.10 4.65 32.58
N ALA A 146 1.49 3.39 32.80
CA ALA A 146 2.89 2.98 32.70
C ALA A 146 3.40 3.11 31.25
N LEU A 147 2.58 2.75 30.26
CA LEU A 147 2.87 2.96 28.84
C LEU A 147 3.03 4.46 28.51
N MET A 148 2.13 5.31 29.00
CA MET A 148 2.26 6.77 28.84
C MET A 148 3.57 7.34 29.41
N ASN A 149 4.02 6.82 30.57
CA ASN A 149 5.28 7.25 31.19
C ASN A 149 6.51 6.81 30.38
N GLN A 150 6.39 5.77 29.57
CA GLN A 150 7.42 5.30 28.65
C GLN A 150 7.37 6.02 27.29
N GLY A 151 6.34 6.84 27.06
CA GLY A 151 6.11 7.51 25.78
C GLY A 151 5.36 6.66 24.75
N GLU A 152 4.88 5.47 25.13
CA GLU A 152 4.14 4.55 24.26
C GLU A 152 2.66 4.93 24.20
N TYR A 153 2.39 6.09 23.60
CA TYR A 153 1.06 6.69 23.60
C TYR A 153 0.05 5.96 22.70
N GLU A 154 0.47 5.33 21.60
CA GLU A 154 -0.41 4.50 20.77
C GLU A 154 -0.95 3.29 21.54
N ALA A 155 -0.05 2.51 22.14
CA ALA A 155 -0.41 1.32 22.91
C ALA A 155 -1.28 1.69 24.13
N ALA A 156 -0.91 2.77 24.84
CA ALA A 156 -1.72 3.29 25.94
C ALA A 156 -3.13 3.70 25.47
N ARG A 157 -3.24 4.40 24.33
CA ARG A 157 -4.53 4.84 23.78
C ARG A 157 -5.43 3.65 23.43
N GLU A 158 -4.89 2.62 22.77
CA GLU A 158 -5.63 1.42 22.41
C GLU A 158 -6.20 0.72 23.66
N LEU A 159 -5.36 0.55 24.69
CA LEU A 159 -5.78 -0.04 25.96
C LEU A 159 -6.86 0.80 26.66
N PHE A 160 -6.78 2.13 26.64
CA PHE A 160 -7.83 2.96 27.22
C PHE A 160 -9.15 2.93 26.44
N LEU A 161 -9.09 2.77 25.11
CA LEU A 161 -10.28 2.67 24.27
C LEU A 161 -11.01 1.34 24.46
N SER A 162 -10.28 0.24 24.71
CA SER A 162 -10.88 -1.08 24.99
C SER A 162 -11.72 -1.11 26.28
N LEU A 163 -11.47 -0.16 27.19
CA LEU A 163 -12.23 -0.01 28.43
C LEU A 163 -13.57 0.73 28.27
N GLU A 164 -13.96 1.10 27.04
CA GLU A 164 -15.28 1.67 26.69
C GLU A 164 -15.74 2.83 27.58
N GLY A 165 -14.79 3.66 28.05
CA GLY A 165 -15.08 4.81 28.92
C GLY A 165 -15.19 4.51 30.41
N TYR A 166 -14.76 3.33 30.88
CA TYR A 166 -14.64 3.03 32.30
C TYR A 166 -13.73 4.04 33.03
N GLY A 167 -14.26 4.65 34.10
CA GLY A 167 -13.49 5.56 34.95
C GLY A 167 -12.88 6.72 34.16
N ALA A 168 -11.54 6.83 34.22
CA ALA A 168 -10.78 7.89 33.54
C ALA A 168 -10.25 7.50 32.16
N SER A 169 -10.58 6.30 31.65
CA SER A 169 -10.00 5.75 30.43
C SER A 169 -10.17 6.69 29.22
N LYS A 170 -11.36 7.24 29.03
CA LYS A 170 -11.63 8.21 27.95
C LYS A 170 -10.72 9.43 27.99
N THR A 171 -10.61 10.09 29.14
CA THR A 171 -9.75 11.28 29.30
C THR A 171 -8.27 10.95 29.10
N LEU A 172 -7.84 9.75 29.48
CA LEU A 172 -6.48 9.29 29.26
C LEU A 172 -6.22 8.98 27.76
N ALA A 173 -7.18 8.39 27.05
CA ALA A 173 -7.12 8.20 25.61
C ALA A 173 -7.03 9.54 24.86
N ASP A 174 -7.81 10.54 25.27
CA ASP A 174 -7.76 11.91 24.72
C ASP A 174 -6.37 12.55 24.97
N SER A 175 -5.81 12.32 26.15
CA SER A 175 -4.46 12.79 26.52
C SER A 175 -3.38 12.14 25.66
N CYS A 176 -3.48 10.83 25.40
CA CYS A 176 -2.58 10.13 24.48
C CYS A 176 -2.69 10.69 23.07
N THR A 177 -3.91 10.87 22.55
CA THR A 177 -4.15 11.48 21.23
C THR A 177 -3.52 12.87 21.12
N THR A 178 -3.64 13.68 22.18
CA THR A 178 -3.00 15.00 22.23
C THR A 178 -1.46 14.91 22.19
N ALA A 179 -0.87 13.93 22.88
CA ALA A 179 0.57 13.71 22.86
C ALA A 179 1.06 13.27 21.48
N LEU A 180 0.34 12.34 20.84
CA LEU A 180 0.62 11.87 19.49
C LEU A 180 0.57 12.99 18.46
N ASN A 181 -0.50 13.80 18.48
CA ASN A 181 -0.63 14.93 17.56
C ASN A 181 0.52 15.95 17.75
N LYS A 182 0.99 16.17 18.99
CA LYS A 182 2.14 17.04 19.26
C LYS A 182 3.45 16.46 18.72
N ALA A 183 3.66 15.15 18.86
CA ALA A 183 4.83 14.47 18.33
C ALA A 183 4.86 14.53 16.80
N ALA A 184 3.77 14.16 16.14
CA ALA A 184 3.61 14.24 14.70
C ALA A 184 3.76 15.67 14.17
N TYR A 185 3.19 16.67 14.86
CA TYR A 185 3.39 18.08 14.47
C TYR A 185 4.86 18.49 14.53
N LYS A 186 5.58 18.06 15.56
CA LYS A 186 7.00 18.36 15.71
C LYS A 186 7.82 17.71 14.58
N GLU A 187 7.52 16.46 14.24
CA GLU A 187 8.16 15.75 13.12
C GLU A 187 7.92 16.49 11.80
N ALA A 188 6.67 16.90 11.52
CA ALA A 188 6.34 17.71 10.35
C ALA A 188 7.11 19.05 10.32
N ASP A 189 7.25 19.72 11.47
CA ASP A 189 8.01 20.98 11.58
C ASP A 189 9.52 20.76 11.40
N ASP A 190 10.06 19.61 11.82
CA ASP A 190 11.46 19.25 11.62
C ASP A 190 11.74 18.90 10.14
N LEU A 191 10.81 18.22 9.46
CA LEU A 191 10.85 18.02 7.99
C LEU A 191 10.88 19.37 7.26
N ALA A 192 9.98 20.29 7.61
CA ALA A 192 9.93 21.63 7.00
C ALA A 192 11.24 22.41 7.17
N LYS A 193 11.85 22.35 8.36
CA LYS A 193 13.15 23.00 8.62
C LYS A 193 14.32 22.36 7.88
N SER A 194 14.25 21.06 7.62
CA SER A 194 15.26 20.34 6.84
C SER A 194 15.20 20.65 5.34
N GLY A 195 14.10 21.26 4.87
CA GLY A 195 13.87 21.59 3.47
C GLY A 195 13.04 20.55 2.71
N ASP A 196 12.68 19.43 3.36
CA ASP A 196 11.75 18.44 2.80
C ASP A 196 10.30 18.93 2.93
N LEU A 197 9.98 19.92 2.10
CA LEU A 197 8.69 20.63 2.14
C LEU A 197 7.52 19.75 1.69
N LEU A 198 7.75 18.79 0.80
CA LEU A 198 6.70 17.89 0.33
C LEU A 198 6.28 16.93 1.46
N ALA A 199 7.24 16.25 2.08
CA ALA A 199 6.95 15.38 3.23
C ALA A 199 6.34 16.17 4.41
N ALA A 200 6.84 17.39 4.66
CA ALA A 200 6.26 18.25 5.68
C ALA A 200 4.80 18.64 5.37
N MET A 201 4.49 18.99 4.12
CA MET A 201 3.14 19.32 3.68
C MET A 201 2.18 18.15 3.89
N GLU A 202 2.56 16.93 3.48
CA GLU A 202 1.77 15.72 3.68
C GLU A 202 1.54 15.45 5.18
N ALA A 203 2.59 15.54 5.99
CA ALA A 203 2.51 15.32 7.43
C ALA A 203 1.60 16.35 8.14
N PHE A 204 1.69 17.63 7.78
CA PHE A 204 0.77 18.65 8.28
C PHE A 204 -0.67 18.46 7.77
N THR A 205 -0.84 17.97 6.55
CA THR A 205 -2.17 17.68 5.97
C THR A 205 -2.85 16.54 6.71
N ALA A 206 -2.11 15.48 7.05
CA ALA A 206 -2.61 14.36 7.87
C ALA A 206 -3.08 14.80 9.27
N LEU A 207 -2.49 15.87 9.82
CA LEU A 207 -2.89 16.48 11.09
C LEU A 207 -4.13 17.39 11.00
N GLY A 208 -4.53 17.80 9.79
CA GLY A 208 -5.70 18.65 9.56
C GLY A 208 -5.69 19.95 10.38
N ASP A 209 -6.80 20.25 11.06
CA ASP A 209 -6.93 21.48 11.85
C ASP A 209 -6.20 21.44 13.22
N THR A 210 -5.55 20.31 13.55
CA THR A 210 -4.87 20.19 14.85
C THR A 210 -3.62 21.07 14.90
N LEU A 211 -3.44 21.80 16.00
CA LEU A 211 -2.26 22.66 16.24
C LEU A 211 -1.97 23.69 15.13
N GLY A 212 -2.97 24.03 14.31
CA GLY A 212 -2.79 24.90 13.15
C GLY A 212 -1.99 24.28 12.00
N ALA A 213 -1.93 22.95 11.93
CA ALA A 213 -1.20 22.21 10.90
C ALA A 213 -1.70 22.52 9.48
N ALA A 214 -3.01 22.68 9.27
CA ALA A 214 -3.57 23.09 7.97
C ALA A 214 -2.93 24.39 7.43
N LYS A 215 -2.67 25.39 8.28
CA LYS A 215 -1.97 26.61 7.88
C LYS A 215 -0.52 26.34 7.50
N ARG A 216 0.18 25.48 8.27
CA ARG A 216 1.56 25.08 7.96
C ARG A 216 1.67 24.30 6.66
N ALA A 217 0.70 23.43 6.35
CA ALA A 217 0.64 22.72 5.07
C ALA A 217 0.54 23.73 3.90
N GLN A 218 -0.34 24.74 4.00
CA GLN A 218 -0.46 25.80 3.00
C GLN A 218 0.84 26.61 2.84
N GLU A 219 1.53 26.91 3.95
CA GLU A 219 2.84 27.59 3.90
C GLU A 219 3.90 26.74 3.18
N CYS A 220 3.91 25.42 3.41
CA CYS A 220 4.80 24.50 2.70
C CYS A 220 4.48 24.46 1.19
N LEU A 221 3.20 24.31 0.84
CA LEU A 221 2.74 24.33 -0.56
C LEU A 221 3.12 25.63 -1.27
N ALA A 222 2.92 26.78 -0.63
CA ALA A 222 3.31 28.08 -1.18
C ALA A 222 4.82 28.19 -1.40
N ALA A 223 5.64 27.63 -0.50
CA ALA A 223 7.09 27.60 -0.66
C ALA A 223 7.53 26.66 -1.80
N ILE A 224 6.87 25.51 -1.97
CA ILE A 224 7.09 24.61 -3.12
C ILE A 224 6.77 25.34 -4.42
N HIS A 225 5.59 25.93 -4.54
CA HIS A 225 5.19 26.70 -5.73
C HIS A 225 6.17 27.83 -6.04
N ALA A 226 6.62 28.58 -5.02
CA ALA A 226 7.59 29.65 -5.23
C ALA A 226 8.93 29.16 -5.78
N GLU A 227 9.34 27.93 -5.48
CA GLU A 227 10.56 27.34 -6.06
C GLU A 227 10.30 26.80 -7.46
N LEU A 228 9.19 26.10 -7.67
CA LEU A 228 8.80 25.60 -8.99
C LEU A 228 8.58 26.74 -10.00
N ASP A 229 7.98 27.86 -9.58
CA ASP A 229 7.77 29.02 -10.44
C ASP A 229 9.10 29.64 -10.94
N LYS A 230 10.17 29.62 -10.12
CA LYS A 230 11.50 30.05 -10.58
C LYS A 230 12.06 29.11 -11.64
N GLN A 231 11.90 27.80 -11.42
CA GLN A 231 12.35 26.79 -12.38
C GLN A 231 11.53 26.86 -13.68
N TYR A 232 10.22 27.08 -13.57
CA TYR A 232 9.31 27.27 -14.68
C TYR A 232 9.70 28.51 -15.52
N ALA A 233 10.07 29.64 -14.89
CA ALA A 233 10.50 30.83 -15.61
C ALA A 233 11.79 30.61 -16.43
N ALA A 234 12.65 29.68 -16.02
CA ALA A 234 13.91 29.35 -16.68
C ALA A 234 13.89 27.96 -17.37
N VAL A 235 12.71 27.40 -17.61
CA VAL A 235 12.58 26.03 -18.13
C VAL A 235 13.13 25.92 -19.55
N THR A 236 13.89 24.85 -19.78
CA THR A 236 14.50 24.47 -21.06
C THR A 236 13.99 23.10 -21.46
N LEU A 237 14.27 22.67 -22.69
CA LEU A 237 13.92 21.31 -23.13
C LEU A 237 14.59 20.25 -22.24
N ALA A 238 15.81 20.51 -21.78
CA ALA A 238 16.56 19.59 -20.91
C ALA A 238 15.99 19.51 -19.48
N THR A 239 15.47 20.62 -18.94
CA THR A 239 14.95 20.67 -17.56
C THR A 239 13.45 20.40 -17.45
N ALA A 240 12.72 20.47 -18.57
CA ALA A 240 11.27 20.26 -18.59
C ALA A 240 10.81 18.91 -17.99
N PRO A 241 11.46 17.75 -18.26
CA PRO A 241 11.00 16.47 -17.69
C PRO A 241 10.99 16.45 -16.16
N ALA A 242 12.06 16.94 -15.54
CA ALA A 242 12.16 16.99 -14.08
C ALA A 242 11.13 17.95 -13.47
N LEU A 243 10.85 19.07 -14.15
CA LEU A 243 9.85 20.03 -13.69
C LEU A 243 8.42 19.48 -13.83
N ILE A 244 8.12 18.74 -14.90
CA ILE A 244 6.85 18.04 -15.10
C ILE A 244 6.62 17.04 -13.97
N GLU A 245 7.64 16.23 -13.64
CA GLU A 245 7.58 15.27 -12.54
C GLU A 245 7.36 15.96 -11.19
N ALA A 246 8.03 17.09 -10.95
CA ALA A 246 7.86 17.85 -9.71
C ALA A 246 6.43 18.42 -9.54
N TYR A 247 5.80 18.92 -10.61
CA TYR A 247 4.39 19.32 -10.57
C TYR A 247 3.44 18.13 -10.44
N ALA A 248 3.79 16.97 -11.00
CA ALA A 248 2.97 15.76 -10.90
C ALA A 248 2.84 15.24 -9.45
N LEU A 249 3.81 15.52 -8.57
CA LEU A 249 3.72 15.19 -7.15
C LEU A 249 2.63 16.02 -6.41
N LEU A 250 2.14 17.10 -7.00
CA LEU A 250 1.10 17.96 -6.45
C LEU A 250 -0.26 17.64 -7.10
N GLU A 251 -0.67 16.37 -7.08
CA GLU A 251 -1.80 15.84 -7.87
C GLU A 251 -3.12 16.60 -7.65
N GLU A 252 -3.41 17.04 -6.42
CA GLU A 252 -4.65 17.73 -6.07
C GLU A 252 -4.60 19.26 -6.30
N ASP A 253 -3.47 19.82 -6.73
CA ASP A 253 -3.29 21.26 -6.93
C ASP A 253 -3.61 21.69 -8.37
N GLU A 254 -4.67 22.49 -8.54
CA GLU A 254 -5.12 22.99 -9.85
C GLU A 254 -4.06 23.83 -10.58
N THR A 255 -3.21 24.55 -9.83
CA THR A 255 -2.15 25.37 -10.42
C THR A 255 -1.06 24.47 -11.00
N ALA A 256 -0.65 23.43 -10.27
CA ALA A 256 0.32 22.44 -10.72
C ALA A 256 -0.17 21.70 -11.96
N GLN A 257 -1.45 21.28 -11.98
CA GLN A 257 -2.05 20.65 -13.16
C GLN A 257 -2.03 21.58 -14.38
N THR A 258 -2.36 22.85 -14.18
CA THR A 258 -2.31 23.86 -15.26
C THR A 258 -0.88 24.02 -15.79
N ARG A 259 0.12 24.16 -14.90
CA ARG A 259 1.53 24.27 -15.27
C ARG A 259 2.04 23.03 -16.00
N MET A 260 1.65 21.85 -15.57
CA MET A 260 2.01 20.60 -16.22
C MET A 260 1.44 20.51 -17.64
N ALA A 261 0.19 20.94 -17.84
CA ALA A 261 -0.42 21.00 -19.18
C ALA A 261 0.30 22.00 -20.09
N GLU A 262 0.67 23.18 -19.58
CA GLU A 262 1.46 24.17 -20.31
C GLU A 262 2.84 23.63 -20.72
N LEU A 263 3.55 22.97 -19.79
CA LEU A 263 4.84 22.34 -20.08
C LEU A 263 4.72 21.22 -21.11
N THR A 264 3.67 20.39 -21.01
CA THR A 264 3.41 19.31 -21.95
C THR A 264 3.07 19.85 -23.34
N ALA A 265 2.28 20.91 -23.44
CA ALA A 265 1.98 21.57 -24.70
C ALA A 265 3.24 22.21 -25.33
N ARG A 266 4.13 22.78 -24.50
CA ARG A 266 5.35 23.45 -24.97
C ARG A 266 6.48 22.49 -25.35
N PHE A 267 6.66 21.39 -24.61
CA PHE A 267 7.83 20.52 -24.75
C PHE A 267 7.48 19.09 -25.17
N GLY A 268 6.22 18.65 -25.06
CA GLY A 268 5.81 17.26 -25.20
C GLY A 268 6.24 16.61 -26.51
N SER A 269 5.93 17.23 -27.66
CA SER A 269 6.31 16.66 -28.97
C SER A 269 7.83 16.67 -29.18
N ASN A 270 8.54 17.71 -28.70
CA ASN A 270 10.01 17.76 -28.78
C ASN A 270 10.66 16.67 -27.92
N LEU A 271 10.16 16.43 -26.72
CA LEU A 271 10.62 15.35 -25.83
C LEU A 271 10.32 13.97 -26.45
N LEU A 272 9.14 13.80 -27.05
CA LEU A 272 8.81 12.58 -27.77
C LEU A 272 9.77 12.37 -28.96
N LEU A 273 10.00 13.40 -29.78
CA LEU A 273 10.95 13.35 -30.90
C LEU A 273 12.34 12.90 -30.44
N LEU A 274 12.86 13.41 -29.33
CA LEU A 274 14.17 13.01 -28.81
C LEU A 274 14.23 11.51 -28.44
N THR A 275 13.13 10.93 -27.97
CA THR A 275 13.06 9.52 -27.55
C THR A 275 12.64 8.55 -28.66
N THR A 276 11.93 9.02 -29.70
CA THR A 276 11.53 8.19 -30.85
C THR A 276 12.73 7.74 -31.66
N GLU A 277 12.76 6.49 -32.14
CA GLU A 277 13.83 5.97 -32.99
C GLU A 277 13.64 6.41 -34.45
N ASN A 278 14.67 6.99 -35.08
CA ASN A 278 14.67 7.49 -36.47
C ASN A 278 13.40 8.29 -36.88
N PRO A 279 12.95 9.29 -36.10
CA PRO A 279 11.71 9.98 -36.37
C PRO A 279 11.78 10.85 -37.63
N LEU A 280 10.62 10.99 -38.26
CA LEU A 280 10.41 11.93 -39.36
C LEU A 280 9.81 13.24 -38.85
N VAL A 281 10.26 14.34 -39.44
CA VAL A 281 9.72 15.68 -39.21
C VAL A 281 9.35 16.32 -40.54
N ALA A 282 8.27 17.09 -40.56
CA ALA A 282 7.88 17.93 -41.68
C ALA A 282 8.28 19.37 -41.35
N LEU A 283 9.22 19.92 -42.13
CA LEU A 283 9.76 21.26 -41.88
C LEU A 283 10.11 21.96 -43.19
N GLY A 284 9.61 23.18 -43.37
CA GLY A 284 9.78 23.96 -44.59
C GLY A 284 9.05 23.36 -45.80
N SER A 285 8.92 24.15 -46.85
CA SER A 285 8.34 23.72 -48.13
C SER A 285 9.36 23.88 -49.26
N TYR A 286 9.28 23.00 -50.26
CA TYR A 286 10.10 23.08 -51.48
C TYR A 286 9.31 22.57 -52.70
N PRO A 287 9.64 23.00 -53.93
CA PRO A 287 9.08 22.40 -55.15
C PRO A 287 9.33 20.88 -55.21
N GLN A 288 8.26 20.09 -55.25
CA GLN A 288 8.35 18.63 -55.35
C GLN A 288 7.50 18.04 -56.47
N ALA A 289 6.48 18.76 -56.94
CA ALA A 289 5.68 18.38 -58.10
C ALA A 289 6.38 18.75 -59.41
N GLU A 290 6.09 18.02 -60.49
CA GLU A 290 6.69 18.24 -61.83
C GLU A 290 6.52 19.68 -62.34
N SER A 291 5.39 20.33 -62.02
CA SER A 291 5.12 21.74 -62.38
C SER A 291 5.75 22.77 -61.44
N GLY A 292 6.57 22.35 -60.48
CA GLY A 292 7.17 23.22 -59.46
C GLY A 292 6.25 23.56 -58.28
N GLY A 293 5.18 22.77 -58.06
CA GLY A 293 4.31 22.95 -56.90
C GLY A 293 5.02 22.60 -55.59
N GLU A 294 4.94 23.49 -54.61
CA GLU A 294 5.57 23.33 -53.30
C GLU A 294 4.84 22.32 -52.41
N GLN A 295 5.61 21.53 -51.68
CA GLN A 295 5.13 20.56 -50.69
C GLN A 295 6.04 20.57 -49.46
N PRO A 296 5.51 20.23 -48.26
CA PRO A 296 6.32 20.09 -47.07
C PRO A 296 7.47 19.10 -47.28
N VAL A 297 8.68 19.48 -46.86
CA VAL A 297 9.82 18.59 -46.93
C VAL A 297 9.78 17.65 -45.73
N LEU A 298 9.81 16.35 -46.01
CA LEU A 298 9.98 15.31 -44.99
C LEU A 298 11.47 15.08 -44.75
N TRP A 299 11.85 15.13 -43.48
CA TRP A 299 13.21 14.97 -43.02
C TRP A 299 13.30 13.85 -42.01
N ARG A 300 14.32 13.02 -42.12
CA ARG A 300 14.67 12.03 -41.13
C ARG A 300 15.69 12.60 -40.16
N VAL A 301 15.41 12.49 -38.86
CA VAL A 301 16.39 12.78 -37.83
C VAL A 301 17.48 11.71 -37.87
N ILE A 302 18.66 12.07 -38.36
CA ILE A 302 19.80 11.17 -38.44
C ILE A 302 20.67 11.29 -37.19
N HIS A 303 20.90 12.49 -36.66
CA HIS A 303 21.71 12.66 -35.46
C HIS A 303 20.97 13.46 -34.37
N LYS A 304 21.25 13.10 -33.11
CA LYS A 304 20.75 13.78 -31.91
C LYS A 304 21.89 13.93 -30.93
N GLU A 305 22.26 15.18 -30.62
CA GLU A 305 23.25 15.50 -29.59
C GLU A 305 22.67 16.56 -28.65
N GLY A 306 22.12 16.13 -27.51
CA GLY A 306 21.36 17.02 -26.63
C GLY A 306 20.15 17.62 -27.35
N SER A 307 20.10 18.94 -27.51
CA SER A 307 19.08 19.64 -28.29
C SER A 307 19.45 19.81 -29.77
N LEU A 308 20.69 19.54 -30.18
CA LEU A 308 21.11 19.68 -31.57
C LEU A 308 20.62 18.49 -32.39
N LEU A 309 19.88 18.77 -33.44
CA LEU A 309 19.42 17.78 -34.41
C LEU A 309 20.10 17.97 -35.74
N THR A 310 20.47 16.85 -36.37
CA THR A 310 20.85 16.82 -37.79
C THR A 310 19.84 15.97 -38.53
N LEU A 311 19.29 16.55 -39.58
CA LEU A 311 18.23 15.97 -40.39
C LEU A 311 18.71 15.77 -41.82
N LEU A 312 18.28 14.68 -42.45
CA LEU A 312 18.50 14.41 -43.86
C LEU A 312 17.15 14.33 -44.57
N SER A 313 17.02 15.00 -45.72
CA SER A 313 15.79 14.92 -46.50
C SER A 313 15.51 13.46 -46.92
N GLU A 314 14.25 13.03 -46.87
CA GLU A 314 13.85 11.69 -47.32
C GLU A 314 14.02 11.50 -48.83
N LYS A 315 14.15 12.59 -49.59
CA LYS A 315 14.24 12.57 -51.06
C LYS A 315 15.30 13.53 -51.57
N VAL A 316 15.74 13.28 -52.80
CA VAL A 316 16.46 14.28 -53.60
C VAL A 316 15.46 15.35 -54.03
N LEU A 317 15.69 16.60 -53.64
CA LEU A 317 14.74 17.71 -53.85
C LEU A 317 14.99 18.48 -55.13
N ASP A 318 16.24 18.53 -55.60
CA ASP A 318 16.65 19.26 -56.81
C ASP A 318 17.81 18.55 -57.54
N ALA A 319 18.33 19.13 -58.62
CA ALA A 319 19.52 18.70 -59.34
C ALA A 319 20.46 19.89 -59.59
N SER A 320 21.77 19.67 -59.50
CA SER A 320 22.76 20.71 -59.77
C SER A 320 23.97 20.15 -60.51
N PRO A 321 24.52 20.86 -61.52
CA PRO A 321 25.76 20.47 -62.16
C PRO A 321 26.99 20.71 -61.26
N GLU A 322 26.86 21.52 -60.21
CA GLU A 322 27.94 21.89 -59.31
C GLU A 322 27.54 21.68 -57.84
N ALA A 323 28.36 20.92 -57.09
CA ALA A 323 28.13 20.66 -55.67
C ALA A 323 28.10 21.92 -54.79
N ALA A 324 28.80 22.99 -55.19
CA ALA A 324 28.88 24.25 -54.44
C ALA A 324 27.63 25.14 -54.57
N SER A 325 26.75 24.86 -55.54
CA SER A 325 25.49 25.58 -55.76
C SER A 325 24.35 24.73 -55.22
N ILE A 326 23.97 24.95 -53.96
CA ILE A 326 22.77 24.34 -53.36
C ILE A 326 21.60 25.29 -53.68
N PRO A 327 20.70 24.96 -54.63
CA PRO A 327 19.57 25.82 -54.99
C PRO A 327 18.46 25.84 -53.93
N VAL A 328 18.61 25.05 -52.86
CA VAL A 328 17.61 24.89 -51.81
C VAL A 328 17.74 26.03 -50.81
N ALA A 329 16.88 27.04 -50.94
CA ALA A 329 16.65 28.07 -49.94
C ALA A 329 15.23 27.91 -49.38
N PHE A 330 15.11 27.87 -48.05
CA PHE A 330 13.83 27.95 -47.36
C PHE A 330 13.58 29.41 -46.97
N ASP A 331 12.31 29.84 -46.92
CA ASP A 331 11.96 31.22 -46.58
C ASP A 331 12.61 31.64 -45.24
N GLU A 332 13.08 32.89 -45.14
CA GLU A 332 13.80 33.41 -43.95
C GLU A 332 12.96 33.35 -42.65
N GLY A 333 11.63 33.24 -42.77
CA GLY A 333 10.72 33.01 -41.63
C GLY A 333 10.64 31.54 -41.16
N GLU A 334 11.17 30.60 -41.95
CA GLU A 334 11.20 29.15 -41.72
C GLU A 334 12.64 28.61 -41.58
N ALA A 335 13.66 29.45 -41.79
CA ALA A 335 15.06 29.07 -41.75
C ALA A 335 15.52 28.76 -40.31
N VAL A 336 15.25 27.55 -39.85
CA VAL A 336 15.60 27.16 -38.47
C VAL A 336 17.03 26.65 -38.30
N GLY A 337 17.80 26.55 -39.38
CA GLY A 337 19.12 25.96 -39.34
C GLY A 337 19.94 26.17 -40.60
N GLU A 338 21.13 25.59 -40.59
CA GLU A 338 22.04 25.64 -41.73
C GLU A 338 21.71 24.49 -42.70
N VAL A 339 21.34 24.85 -43.93
CA VAL A 339 21.13 23.90 -45.03
C VAL A 339 22.45 23.66 -45.73
N MET A 340 22.80 22.39 -45.90
CA MET A 340 24.05 21.97 -46.51
C MET A 340 23.89 20.63 -47.23
N LEU A 341 24.87 20.23 -48.03
CA LEU A 341 24.96 18.86 -48.50
C LEU A 341 25.49 17.96 -47.36
N PRO A 342 25.07 16.68 -47.30
CA PRO A 342 25.61 15.73 -46.34
C PRO A 342 27.10 15.49 -46.61
N ALA A 343 27.89 15.37 -45.55
CA ALA A 343 29.25 14.86 -45.63
C ALA A 343 29.26 13.33 -45.46
N MET A 344 30.37 12.69 -45.86
CA MET A 344 30.61 11.26 -45.67
C MET A 344 30.47 10.84 -44.20
N ALA A 345 30.96 11.67 -43.28
CA ALA A 345 30.89 11.38 -41.85
C ALA A 345 29.45 11.34 -41.32
N ASP A 346 28.57 12.22 -41.84
CA ASP A 346 27.15 12.29 -41.44
C ASP A 346 26.39 11.02 -41.83
N LEU A 347 26.82 10.38 -42.93
CA LEU A 347 26.21 9.19 -43.51
C LEU A 347 26.88 7.87 -43.09
N ALA A 348 27.99 7.94 -42.35
CA ALA A 348 28.76 6.75 -42.00
C ALA A 348 27.94 5.74 -41.19
N GLY A 349 27.93 4.47 -41.64
CA GLY A 349 27.20 3.39 -40.97
C GLY A 349 25.68 3.42 -41.17
N ARG A 350 25.15 4.35 -41.98
CA ARG A 350 23.72 4.41 -42.32
C ARG A 350 23.36 3.41 -43.41
N THR A 351 22.15 2.89 -43.34
CA THR A 351 21.55 2.05 -44.37
C THR A 351 20.59 2.82 -45.28
N GLU A 352 20.12 4.01 -44.87
CA GLU A 352 19.18 4.84 -45.65
C GLU A 352 19.87 5.77 -46.66
N LEU A 353 20.93 5.28 -47.29
CA LEU A 353 21.67 6.03 -48.33
C LEU A 353 20.86 6.13 -49.63
N LEU A 354 20.01 5.15 -49.91
CA LEU A 354 19.16 5.13 -51.09
C LEU A 354 17.87 5.91 -50.85
N CYS A 355 17.52 6.80 -51.77
CA CYS A 355 16.26 7.54 -51.76
C CYS A 355 15.80 7.84 -53.19
N THR A 356 14.51 8.11 -53.37
CA THR A 356 13.94 8.57 -54.64
C THR A 356 14.17 10.07 -54.85
N ALA A 357 14.12 10.52 -56.09
CA ALA A 357 14.01 11.94 -56.41
C ALA A 357 12.54 12.39 -56.39
N THR A 358 12.32 13.67 -56.11
CA THR A 358 11.01 14.29 -56.33
C THR A 358 10.74 14.41 -57.84
N ALA A 359 9.47 14.54 -58.23
CA ALA A 359 9.14 14.76 -59.64
C ALA A 359 9.76 16.07 -60.16
N TYR A 360 9.90 17.06 -59.30
CA TYR A 360 10.61 18.30 -59.59
C TYR A 360 12.10 18.05 -59.88
N ALA A 361 12.83 17.35 -59.00
CA ALA A 361 14.25 17.05 -59.20
C ALA A 361 14.51 16.26 -60.49
N LEU A 362 13.63 15.31 -60.82
CA LEU A 362 13.68 14.57 -62.08
C LEU A 362 13.51 15.51 -63.29
N ALA A 363 12.59 16.49 -63.21
CA ALA A 363 12.42 17.50 -64.25
C ALA A 363 13.63 18.45 -64.37
N GLN A 364 14.39 18.65 -63.30
CA GLN A 364 15.68 19.37 -63.31
C GLN A 364 16.87 18.51 -63.79
N GLY A 365 16.65 17.22 -64.04
CA GLY A 365 17.67 16.31 -64.59
C GLY A 365 18.39 15.43 -63.57
N ALA A 366 17.87 15.30 -62.34
CA ALA A 366 18.42 14.36 -61.37
C ALA A 366 18.35 12.92 -61.90
N PRO A 367 19.45 12.16 -61.89
CA PRO A 367 19.47 10.79 -62.38
C PRO A 367 18.89 9.83 -61.34
N GLU A 368 17.90 9.04 -61.75
CA GLU A 368 17.29 7.98 -60.95
C GLU A 368 17.35 6.64 -61.68
N THR A 369 17.77 5.57 -60.99
CA THR A 369 17.85 4.22 -61.53
C THR A 369 17.26 3.25 -60.51
N GLU A 370 16.32 2.41 -60.95
CA GLU A 370 15.65 1.42 -60.09
C GLU A 370 15.03 2.02 -58.79
N GLY A 371 14.59 3.29 -58.84
CA GLY A 371 14.00 3.98 -57.69
C GLY A 371 15.01 4.63 -56.74
N ALA A 372 16.29 4.71 -57.11
CA ALA A 372 17.32 5.39 -56.34
C ALA A 372 17.98 6.52 -57.15
N ALA A 373 18.00 7.72 -56.57
CA ALA A 373 18.60 8.90 -57.16
C ALA A 373 20.02 9.10 -56.65
N ALA A 374 20.94 9.46 -57.55
CA ALA A 374 22.30 9.81 -57.16
C ALA A 374 22.37 11.27 -56.72
N TYR A 375 23.14 11.57 -55.67
CA TYR A 375 23.22 12.93 -55.10
C TYR A 375 24.60 13.31 -54.60
N TRP A 376 24.86 14.62 -54.55
CA TRP A 376 26.14 15.19 -54.13
C TRP A 376 26.46 15.01 -52.64
N LEU A 377 27.74 14.83 -52.35
CA LEU A 377 28.32 15.00 -51.02
C LEU A 377 29.06 16.34 -50.92
N ARG A 378 29.08 16.90 -49.71
CA ARG A 378 29.78 18.16 -49.42
C ARG A 378 31.29 18.04 -49.52
N ASP A 379 31.85 16.90 -49.11
CA ASP A 379 33.30 16.72 -49.06
C ASP A 379 33.95 16.90 -50.44
N SER A 380 35.18 17.40 -50.45
CA SER A 380 36.04 17.33 -51.61
C SER A 380 37.14 16.30 -51.36
N LEU A 381 37.47 15.54 -52.40
CA LEU A 381 38.64 14.67 -52.41
C LEU A 381 39.92 15.52 -52.52
N GLU A 382 41.10 14.92 -52.29
CA GLU A 382 42.40 15.62 -52.38
C GLU A 382 42.65 16.32 -53.73
N ASN A 383 42.01 15.83 -54.79
CA ASN A 383 42.09 16.40 -56.14
C ASN A 383 41.06 17.53 -56.40
N GLY A 384 40.28 17.92 -55.39
CA GLY A 384 39.26 18.97 -55.47
C GLY A 384 37.92 18.52 -56.08
N LEU A 385 37.76 17.23 -56.45
CA LEU A 385 36.50 16.70 -56.96
C LEU A 385 35.54 16.36 -55.81
N HIS A 386 34.26 16.65 -56.00
CA HIS A 386 33.21 16.27 -55.06
C HIS A 386 32.66 14.88 -55.42
N PRO A 387 32.54 13.95 -54.47
CA PRO A 387 31.91 12.66 -54.71
C PRO A 387 30.38 12.76 -54.66
N ILE A 388 29.73 11.70 -55.14
CA ILE A 388 28.30 11.46 -55.05
C ILE A 388 28.03 10.15 -54.30
N ILE A 389 26.84 10.01 -53.74
CA ILE A 389 26.23 8.69 -53.52
C ILE A 389 25.52 8.30 -54.80
N SER A 390 25.93 7.19 -55.42
CA SER A 390 25.31 6.68 -56.65
C SER A 390 23.96 6.00 -56.36
N ALA A 391 23.19 5.70 -57.41
CA ALA A 391 21.95 4.94 -57.30
C ALA A 391 22.14 3.51 -56.71
N SER A 392 23.38 3.00 -56.69
CA SER A 392 23.72 1.74 -56.01
C SER A 392 24.01 1.89 -54.51
N GLY A 393 24.05 3.13 -54.00
CA GLY A 393 24.41 3.46 -52.63
C GLY A 393 25.92 3.54 -52.40
N ALA A 394 26.73 3.19 -53.40
CA ALA A 394 28.17 3.33 -53.35
C ALA A 394 28.58 4.79 -53.58
N MET A 395 29.61 5.22 -52.84
CA MET A 395 30.29 6.47 -53.12
C MET A 395 31.06 6.38 -54.45
N ALA A 396 30.87 7.35 -55.33
CA ALA A 396 31.50 7.40 -56.65
C ALA A 396 31.81 8.84 -57.06
N LEU A 397 32.52 9.00 -58.18
CA LEU A 397 32.58 10.27 -58.90
C LEU A 397 31.40 10.33 -59.90
N PRO A 398 30.83 11.52 -60.14
CA PRO A 398 29.79 11.70 -61.14
C PRO A 398 30.31 11.37 -62.54
N GLU A 399 29.44 10.80 -63.39
CA GLU A 399 29.76 10.56 -64.80
C GLU A 399 29.84 11.88 -65.57
N GLU A 400 30.58 11.90 -66.70
CA GLU A 400 30.71 13.10 -67.52
C GLU A 400 29.34 13.56 -68.06
N GLY A 401 28.96 14.80 -67.79
CA GLY A 401 27.66 15.38 -68.18
C GLY A 401 26.48 15.00 -67.28
N MET A 402 26.73 14.27 -66.19
CA MET A 402 25.73 13.98 -65.17
C MET A 402 25.38 15.25 -64.37
N THR A 403 24.11 15.42 -64.02
CA THR A 403 23.61 16.47 -63.11
C THR A 403 23.12 15.81 -61.82
N PRO A 404 24.00 15.47 -60.86
CA PRO A 404 23.57 14.78 -59.66
C PRO A 404 22.54 15.57 -58.86
N GLY A 405 21.73 14.83 -58.12
CA GLY A 405 20.72 15.36 -57.23
C GLY A 405 21.28 16.15 -56.06
N VAL A 406 20.44 17.01 -55.51
CA VAL A 406 20.66 17.73 -54.25
C VAL A 406 19.74 17.11 -53.21
N ARG A 407 20.34 16.33 -52.29
CA ARG A 407 19.68 15.82 -51.08
C ARG A 407 20.16 16.66 -49.90
N PRO A 408 19.40 17.68 -49.47
CA PRO A 408 19.87 18.57 -48.43
C PRO A 408 19.88 17.89 -47.06
N MET A 409 20.78 18.38 -46.22
CA MET A 409 20.88 18.14 -44.80
C MET A 409 20.60 19.47 -44.08
N LEU A 410 19.91 19.39 -42.94
CA LEU A 410 19.56 20.54 -42.12
C LEU A 410 20.01 20.28 -40.68
N SER A 411 20.74 21.22 -40.08
CA SER A 411 21.10 21.15 -38.66
C SER A 411 20.57 22.34 -37.89
N PHE A 412 19.92 22.08 -36.75
CA PHE A 412 19.37 23.12 -35.88
C PHE A 412 19.33 22.71 -34.41
N ASP A 413 19.18 23.72 -33.56
CA ASP A 413 18.95 23.55 -32.13
C ASP A 413 17.44 23.47 -31.86
N LEU A 414 16.99 22.33 -31.33
CA LEU A 414 15.59 22.05 -31.03
C LEU A 414 15.01 23.00 -29.98
N GLU A 415 15.82 23.74 -29.22
CA GLU A 415 15.32 24.81 -28.35
C GLU A 415 14.69 25.98 -29.12
N LYS A 416 14.98 26.11 -30.43
CA LYS A 416 14.47 27.17 -31.29
C LYS A 416 13.20 26.78 -32.05
N ILE A 417 12.82 25.50 -32.04
CA ILE A 417 11.62 24.98 -32.70
C ILE A 417 10.68 24.39 -31.66
N THR A 418 9.39 24.64 -31.81
CA THR A 418 8.36 23.92 -31.06
C THR A 418 7.54 23.08 -32.03
N PHE A 419 7.77 21.76 -32.05
CA PHE A 419 6.84 20.84 -32.69
C PHE A 419 5.60 20.73 -31.82
N THR A 420 4.42 20.71 -32.43
CA THR A 420 3.13 20.77 -31.71
C THR A 420 2.29 19.52 -31.91
N ALA A 421 2.64 18.68 -32.89
CA ALA A 421 1.94 17.44 -33.20
C ALA A 421 2.87 16.43 -33.89
N GLY A 422 2.35 15.22 -34.09
CA GLY A 422 3.02 14.12 -34.77
C GLY A 422 3.57 13.04 -33.83
N SER A 423 3.74 11.84 -34.37
CA SER A 423 4.35 10.68 -33.71
C SER A 423 5.72 10.32 -34.28
N GLY A 424 6.11 10.96 -35.39
CA GLY A 424 7.40 10.77 -36.06
C GLY A 424 7.39 9.65 -37.11
N THR A 425 6.21 9.16 -37.51
CA THR A 425 6.06 8.19 -38.60
C THR A 425 5.98 8.89 -39.96
N ALA A 426 5.95 8.14 -41.05
CA ALA A 426 5.81 8.71 -42.39
C ALA A 426 4.40 9.29 -42.62
N GLU A 427 3.39 8.65 -42.02
CA GLU A 427 1.99 9.06 -42.10
C GLU A 427 1.65 10.20 -41.12
N ASP A 428 2.43 10.34 -40.05
CA ASP A 428 2.23 11.31 -38.97
C ASP A 428 3.59 11.87 -38.46
N PRO A 429 4.32 12.62 -39.31
CA PRO A 429 5.60 13.21 -38.95
C PRO A 429 5.42 14.33 -37.93
N PHE A 430 6.48 14.62 -37.15
CA PHE A 430 6.43 15.78 -36.27
C PHE A 430 6.34 17.07 -37.09
N CYS A 431 5.40 17.94 -36.76
CA CYS A 431 5.16 19.18 -37.48
C CYS A 431 5.10 20.40 -36.57
N ILE A 432 5.46 21.55 -37.14
CA ILE A 432 5.25 22.87 -36.56
C ILE A 432 3.83 23.35 -36.95
N GLN A 433 3.18 24.12 -36.08
CA GLN A 433 1.89 24.77 -36.40
C GLN A 433 2.08 26.22 -36.83
#